data_AF-A0A9P3B3S9-F1
#
_entry.id   AF-A0A9P3B3S9-F1
#
_cell.length_a   1.000
_cell.length_b   1.000
_cell.length_c   1.000
_cell.angle_alpha   90.00
_cell.angle_beta   90.00
_cell.angle_gamma   90.00
#
_symmetry.space_group_name_H-M   'P 1'
#
loop_
_entity.id
_entity.type
_entity.pdbx_description
1 polymer ?
#
loop_
_entity_poly.entity_id
_entity_poly.type
_entity_poly.pdbx_seq_one_letter_code
_entity_poly.pdbx_strand_id
1 'polypeptide(L)'
;MGVTRHVNKTWARNGDDSAMKKALRKGGYSTLNVYFQTDLQPPSTTDFPRWTSEGDNRQAYNSDSASPSVLGFCTLPDPSINASSPQVSYSKDGCNVLAKTMPGGPITHYNRGGTAIHEIGHWNGLLHTFEGESCSKENAGDYIADTPQQSVPTDGCPFQKDSCPDSPGFDAIHNFMDYSSDDCYASFTSNQLKRMRDMWFSMRKGK
;
A
#
# COMPACT_ATOMS: atom_id res chain seq x y z
N MET A 1 -26.08 0.54 2.88
CA MET A 1 -25.78 1.96 2.59
C MET A 1 -24.30 2.17 2.89
N GLY A 2 -23.49 2.70 1.97
CA GLY A 2 -22.04 2.84 2.21
C GLY A 2 -21.18 3.19 1.00
N VAL A 3 -21.68 2.99 -0.22
CA VAL A 3 -20.97 3.39 -1.45
C VAL A 3 -21.47 4.75 -1.91
N THR A 4 -20.54 5.67 -2.18
CA THR A 4 -20.82 6.97 -2.80
C THR A 4 -20.17 6.98 -4.19
N ARG A 5 -20.85 7.51 -5.20
CA ARG A 5 -20.32 7.63 -6.57
C ARG A 5 -20.28 9.09 -6.97
N HIS A 6 -19.15 9.52 -7.53
CA HIS A 6 -18.95 10.88 -8.03
C HIS A 6 -18.26 10.85 -9.38
N VAL A 7 -18.59 11.82 -10.24
CA VAL A 7 -17.92 12.02 -11.52
C VAL A 7 -17.12 13.32 -11.42
N ASN A 8 -15.79 13.20 -11.32
CA ASN A 8 -14.89 14.34 -11.28
C ASN A 8 -13.56 13.95 -11.94
N LYS A 9 -13.24 14.58 -13.07
CA LYS A 9 -12.04 14.25 -13.86
C LYS A 9 -10.73 14.56 -13.11
N THR A 10 -10.72 15.58 -12.26
CA THR A 10 -9.54 15.93 -11.45
C THR A 10 -9.31 14.89 -10.36
N TRP A 11 -10.37 14.47 -9.68
CA TRP A 11 -10.28 13.47 -8.61
C TRP A 11 -10.00 12.07 -9.16
N ALA A 12 -10.50 11.72 -10.35
CA ALA A 12 -10.25 10.43 -10.98
C ALA A 12 -8.76 10.12 -11.23
N ARG A 13 -7.94 11.17 -11.34
CA ARG A 13 -6.48 11.13 -11.56
C ARG A 13 -5.68 11.69 -10.38
N ASN A 14 -6.22 11.60 -9.16
CA ASN A 14 -5.61 12.10 -7.92
C ASN A 14 -5.08 13.55 -7.97
N GLY A 15 -5.58 14.39 -8.90
CA GLY A 15 -5.09 15.76 -9.11
C GLY A 15 -5.54 16.77 -8.04
N ASP A 16 -6.44 16.37 -7.16
CA ASP A 16 -6.83 17.09 -5.93
C ASP A 16 -7.37 16.09 -4.90
N ASP A 17 -6.51 15.13 -4.51
CA ASP A 17 -6.83 14.09 -3.52
C ASP A 17 -7.32 14.71 -2.21
N SER A 18 -6.76 15.86 -1.83
CA SER A 18 -7.13 16.58 -0.61
C SER A 18 -8.58 17.06 -0.64
N ALA A 19 -9.02 17.73 -1.72
CA ALA A 19 -10.42 18.17 -1.82
C ALA A 19 -11.37 16.99 -1.96
N MET A 20 -11.00 15.96 -2.73
CA MET A 20 -11.79 14.74 -2.85
C MET A 20 -12.05 14.12 -1.48
N LYS A 21 -11.00 13.84 -0.72
CA LYS A 21 -11.15 13.19 0.59
C LYS A 21 -11.87 14.08 1.59
N LYS A 22 -11.64 15.40 1.61
CA LYS A 22 -12.43 16.32 2.44
C LYS A 22 -13.92 16.29 2.13
N ALA A 23 -14.28 16.22 0.84
CA ALA A 23 -15.67 16.21 0.39
C ALA A 23 -16.36 14.86 0.62
N LEU A 24 -15.63 13.75 0.46
CA LEU A 24 -16.21 12.41 0.39
C LEU A 24 -16.02 11.57 1.65
N ARG A 25 -15.08 11.94 2.53
CA ARG A 25 -14.80 11.18 3.75
C ARG A 25 -16.07 11.08 4.61
N LYS A 26 -16.28 9.88 5.14
CA LYS A 26 -17.32 9.58 6.14
C LYS A 26 -16.69 9.00 7.40
N GLY A 27 -17.37 9.20 8.52
CA GLY A 27 -16.93 8.72 9.84
C GLY A 27 -15.79 9.54 10.44
N GLY A 28 -15.28 9.06 11.57
CA GLY A 28 -14.21 9.71 12.33
C GLY A 28 -12.81 9.28 11.91
N TYR A 29 -11.81 9.58 12.75
CA TYR A 29 -10.40 9.23 12.53
C TYR A 29 -10.17 7.71 12.38
N SER A 30 -10.97 6.90 13.06
CA SER A 30 -10.90 5.43 13.05
C SER A 30 -11.55 4.77 11.83
N THR A 31 -12.24 5.56 11.00
CA THR A 31 -12.98 5.05 9.84
C THR A 31 -12.07 4.94 8.62
N LEU A 32 -11.83 3.71 8.15
CA LEU A 32 -11.20 3.48 6.87
C LEU A 32 -12.10 3.96 5.73
N ASN A 33 -11.57 4.86 4.91
CA ASN A 33 -12.17 5.26 3.65
C ASN A 33 -11.31 4.72 2.50
N VAL A 34 -11.94 4.06 1.53
CA VAL A 34 -11.30 3.52 0.33
C VAL A 34 -11.90 4.20 -0.89
N TYR A 35 -11.05 4.82 -1.72
CA TYR A 35 -11.43 5.58 -2.89
C TYR A 35 -10.99 4.81 -4.14
N PHE A 36 -11.96 4.33 -4.92
CA PHE A 36 -11.69 3.67 -6.20
C PHE A 36 -11.66 4.72 -7.32
N GLN A 37 -10.49 4.94 -7.91
CA GLN A 37 -10.24 5.97 -8.94
C GLN A 37 -9.97 5.33 -10.30
N THR A 38 -10.51 5.89 -11.38
CA THR A 38 -10.45 5.25 -12.72
C THR A 38 -9.11 5.45 -13.44
N ASP A 39 -8.39 6.52 -13.11
CA ASP A 39 -7.21 7.00 -13.83
C ASP A 39 -6.10 7.42 -12.87
N LEU A 40 -5.95 6.67 -11.77
CA LEU A 40 -4.94 6.90 -10.74
C LEU A 40 -3.53 7.03 -11.36
N GLN A 41 -2.82 8.08 -10.99
CA GLN A 41 -1.48 8.41 -11.44
C GLN A 41 -0.49 8.27 -10.28
N PRO A 42 0.80 7.99 -10.56
CA PRO A 42 1.84 8.02 -9.55
C PRO A 42 1.77 9.31 -8.74
N PRO A 43 1.90 9.24 -7.41
CA PRO A 43 1.93 10.46 -6.62
C PRO A 43 3.07 11.36 -7.09
N SER A 44 2.82 12.67 -7.17
CA SER A 44 3.91 13.61 -7.45
C SER A 44 4.96 13.51 -6.34
N THR A 45 6.24 13.64 -6.68
CA THR A 45 7.33 13.60 -5.69
C THR A 45 7.20 14.67 -4.59
N THR A 46 6.36 15.68 -4.81
CA THR A 46 6.02 16.73 -3.83
C THR A 46 4.90 16.35 -2.86
N ASP A 47 4.06 15.36 -3.19
CA ASP A 47 2.90 14.97 -2.36
C ASP A 47 3.21 13.84 -1.37
N PHE A 48 4.21 13.02 -1.68
CA PHE A 48 4.70 11.96 -0.81
C PHE A 48 6.23 11.97 -0.83
N PRO A 49 6.91 12.55 0.18
CA PRO A 49 8.30 12.22 0.41
C PRO A 49 8.31 10.73 0.75
N ARG A 50 8.61 9.90 -0.25
CA ARG A 50 9.05 8.53 -0.04
C ARG A 50 10.15 8.62 1.03
N TRP A 51 10.14 7.73 2.01
CA TRP A 51 11.25 7.59 2.95
C TRP A 51 12.44 6.99 2.18
N THR A 52 12.92 7.68 1.15
CA THR A 52 14.19 7.40 0.52
C THR A 52 15.24 7.94 1.46
N SER A 53 15.99 7.03 2.08
CA SER A 53 17.36 7.32 2.45
C SER A 53 18.04 8.07 1.30
N GLU A 54 18.75 9.15 1.60
CA GLU A 54 19.47 9.96 0.63
C GLU A 54 20.35 9.06 -0.25
N GLY A 55 20.05 8.94 -1.55
CA GLY A 55 20.85 8.16 -2.49
C GLY A 55 20.12 7.40 -3.62
N ASP A 56 18.79 7.37 -3.66
CA ASP A 56 18.03 6.60 -4.68
C ASP A 56 18.09 7.27 -6.08
N ASN A 57 19.15 6.99 -6.83
CA ASN A 57 19.37 7.46 -8.19
C ASN A 57 18.67 6.55 -9.21
N ARG A 58 17.33 6.45 -9.14
CA ARG A 58 16.54 5.77 -10.18
C ARG A 58 16.49 6.65 -11.42
N GLN A 59 17.51 6.50 -12.26
CA GLN A 59 17.46 6.96 -13.64
C GLN A 59 16.17 6.46 -14.29
N ALA A 60 15.45 7.42 -14.88
CA ALA A 60 14.31 7.20 -15.73
C ALA A 60 14.70 6.23 -16.86
N TYR A 61 14.08 5.05 -16.89
CA TYR A 61 14.05 4.22 -18.08
C TYR A 61 13.07 4.84 -19.08
N ASN A 62 13.62 5.46 -20.12
CA ASN A 62 12.97 5.72 -21.42
C ASN A 62 12.77 4.38 -22.14
N SER A 63 11.82 4.13 -23.04
CA SER A 63 10.74 4.87 -23.69
C SER A 63 9.88 3.82 -24.42
N ASP A 64 8.59 4.10 -24.63
CA ASP A 64 7.54 3.24 -25.22
C ASP A 64 6.95 2.17 -24.30
N SER A 65 5.64 2.33 -24.00
CA SER A 65 4.75 1.45 -23.21
C SER A 65 4.58 1.83 -21.73
N ALA A 66 3.46 2.51 -21.43
CA ALA A 66 2.90 2.78 -20.10
C ALA A 66 3.82 3.50 -19.09
N SER A 67 3.46 4.74 -18.73
CA SER A 67 3.93 5.40 -17.50
C SER A 67 3.90 4.42 -16.32
N PRO A 68 4.89 4.42 -15.39
CA PRO A 68 4.93 3.45 -14.30
C PRO A 68 3.65 3.61 -13.48
N SER A 69 2.66 2.76 -13.70
CA SER A 69 1.31 2.97 -13.18
C SER A 69 1.26 2.54 -11.73
N VAL A 70 1.01 3.47 -10.82
CA VAL A 70 0.65 3.13 -9.44
C VAL A 70 -0.71 2.40 -9.45
N LEU A 71 -0.79 1.27 -8.76
CA LEU A 71 -2.05 0.51 -8.64
C LEU A 71 -2.86 0.96 -7.42
N GLY A 72 -2.20 1.42 -6.37
CA GLY A 72 -2.81 1.94 -5.17
C GLY A 72 -1.81 2.67 -4.29
N PHE A 73 -2.31 3.39 -3.30
CA PHE A 73 -1.52 3.88 -2.18
C PHE A 73 -2.42 4.10 -0.96
N CYS A 74 -1.87 3.87 0.23
CA CYS A 74 -2.57 4.10 1.47
C CYS A 74 -1.69 4.73 2.54
N THR A 75 -2.33 5.44 3.47
CA THR A 75 -1.65 6.04 4.63
C THR A 75 -1.39 5.01 5.71
N LEU A 76 -0.17 5.00 6.25
CA LEU A 76 0.14 4.29 7.50
C LEU A 76 -0.57 4.96 8.70
N PRO A 77 -0.73 4.27 9.84
CA PRO A 77 -1.20 4.88 11.08
C PRO A 77 -0.31 6.03 11.54
N ASP A 78 -0.89 7.20 11.81
CA ASP A 78 -0.18 8.39 12.27
C ASP A 78 -0.21 8.50 13.81
N PRO A 79 0.95 8.49 14.51
CA PRO A 79 1.01 8.59 15.96
C PRO A 79 0.61 9.98 16.53
N SER A 80 0.42 10.99 15.70
CA SER A 80 -0.05 12.32 16.14
C SER A 80 -1.57 12.47 16.15
N ILE A 81 -2.30 11.55 15.51
CA ILE A 81 -3.76 11.61 15.36
C ILE A 81 -4.47 10.75 16.42
N ASN A 82 -5.60 11.24 16.93
CA ASN A 82 -6.45 10.56 17.91
C ASN A 82 -7.94 10.97 17.78
N ALA A 83 -8.80 10.44 18.66
CA ALA A 83 -10.23 10.70 18.65
C ALA A 83 -10.64 12.17 18.81
N SER A 84 -9.79 12.97 19.45
CA SER A 84 -10.02 14.42 19.65
C SER A 84 -9.45 15.27 18.52
N SER A 85 -8.68 14.69 17.60
CA SER A 85 -8.12 15.43 16.47
C SER A 85 -9.25 15.96 15.57
N PRO A 86 -9.14 17.19 15.04
CA PRO A 86 -10.11 17.71 14.09
C PRO A 86 -10.01 16.97 12.76
N GLN A 87 -11.12 16.86 12.03
CA GLN A 87 -11.19 16.13 10.75
C GLN A 87 -10.16 16.59 9.72
N VAL A 88 -9.78 17.87 9.74
CA VAL A 88 -8.74 18.40 8.84
C VAL A 88 -7.41 17.66 8.99
N SER A 89 -7.06 17.22 10.21
CA SER A 89 -5.78 16.55 10.53
C SER A 89 -5.70 15.13 9.97
N TYR A 90 -6.82 14.44 9.82
CA TYR A 90 -6.87 13.09 9.24
C TYR A 90 -7.65 13.03 7.92
N SER A 91 -7.91 14.18 7.30
CA SER A 91 -8.69 14.25 6.07
C SER A 91 -8.05 13.46 4.92
N LYS A 92 -6.73 13.35 4.89
CA LYS A 92 -5.97 12.59 3.89
C LYS A 92 -5.88 11.08 4.18
N ASP A 93 -6.23 10.64 5.40
CA ASP A 93 -6.13 9.24 5.79
C ASP A 93 -7.09 8.35 4.97
N GLY A 94 -6.60 7.17 4.58
CA GLY A 94 -7.34 6.18 3.80
C GLY A 94 -6.57 5.75 2.55
N CYS A 95 -7.20 4.87 1.77
CA CYS A 95 -6.55 4.23 0.63
C CYS A 95 -7.16 4.72 -0.69
N ASN A 96 -6.29 4.95 -1.68
CA ASN A 96 -6.66 5.16 -3.07
C ASN A 96 -6.31 3.90 -3.86
N VAL A 97 -7.25 3.39 -4.64
CA VAL A 97 -7.09 2.14 -5.40
C VAL A 97 -7.51 2.40 -6.84
N LEU A 98 -6.65 2.01 -7.80
CA LEU A 98 -6.99 2.05 -9.21
C LEU A 98 -8.14 1.08 -9.48
N ALA A 99 -9.31 1.58 -9.86
CA ALA A 99 -10.52 0.79 -10.02
C ALA A 99 -10.37 -0.38 -11.01
N LYS A 100 -9.40 -0.28 -11.93
CA LYS A 100 -9.07 -1.32 -12.92
C LYS A 100 -8.43 -2.58 -12.32
N THR A 101 -8.02 -2.55 -11.05
CA THR A 101 -7.43 -3.70 -10.33
C THR A 101 -8.46 -4.52 -9.53
N MET A 102 -9.72 -4.08 -9.51
CA MET A 102 -10.79 -4.82 -8.84
C MET A 102 -11.24 -6.04 -9.65
N PRO A 103 -11.88 -7.05 -9.01
CA PRO A 103 -12.43 -8.22 -9.70
C PRO A 103 -13.19 -7.88 -10.97
N GLY A 104 -12.74 -8.44 -12.10
CA GLY A 104 -13.32 -8.21 -13.44
C GLY A 104 -12.79 -6.96 -14.16
N GLY A 105 -11.78 -6.28 -13.61
CA GLY A 105 -11.09 -5.17 -14.24
C GLY A 105 -10.18 -5.59 -15.42
N PRO A 106 -9.72 -4.63 -16.24
CA PRO A 106 -8.99 -4.91 -17.47
C PRO A 106 -7.47 -5.16 -17.29
N ILE A 107 -6.91 -4.98 -16.09
CA ILE A 107 -5.47 -5.19 -15.86
C ILE A 107 -5.25 -6.66 -15.48
N THR A 108 -5.01 -7.50 -16.48
CA THR A 108 -4.69 -8.93 -16.28
C THR A 108 -3.57 -9.10 -15.26
N HIS A 109 -3.66 -10.15 -14.44
CA HIS A 109 -2.76 -10.46 -13.32
C HIS A 109 -2.86 -9.52 -12.11
N TYR A 110 -3.60 -8.41 -12.19
CA TYR A 110 -3.81 -7.49 -11.07
C TYR A 110 -5.30 -7.11 -10.91
N ASN A 111 -6.22 -7.94 -11.42
CA ASN A 111 -7.66 -7.66 -11.49
C ASN A 111 -8.49 -8.59 -10.61
N ARG A 112 -7.94 -9.07 -9.48
CA ARG A 112 -8.66 -9.92 -8.50
C ARG A 112 -8.83 -9.22 -7.15
N GLY A 113 -8.44 -7.95 -7.05
CA GLY A 113 -8.59 -7.12 -5.85
C GLY A 113 -7.40 -7.20 -4.87
N GLY A 114 -6.29 -7.84 -5.25
CA GLY A 114 -5.09 -7.94 -4.41
C GLY A 114 -4.54 -6.58 -4.02
N THR A 115 -4.55 -5.61 -4.94
CA THR A 115 -4.17 -4.21 -4.65
C THR A 115 -4.94 -3.65 -3.45
N ALA A 116 -6.26 -3.83 -3.37
CA ALA A 116 -7.02 -3.29 -2.25
C ALA A 116 -6.64 -3.96 -0.92
N ILE A 117 -6.32 -5.25 -0.94
CA ILE A 117 -5.88 -5.99 0.25
C ILE A 117 -4.51 -5.47 0.72
N HIS A 118 -3.57 -5.30 -0.22
CA HIS A 118 -2.25 -4.73 0.02
C HIS A 118 -2.33 -3.35 0.68
N GLU A 119 -3.10 -2.44 0.09
CA GLU A 119 -3.28 -1.07 0.60
C GLU A 119 -3.91 -1.05 2.00
N ILE A 120 -4.87 -1.93 2.26
CA ILE A 120 -5.50 -2.04 3.58
C ILE A 120 -4.52 -2.63 4.61
N GLY A 121 -3.56 -3.46 4.18
CA GLY A 121 -2.42 -3.88 4.99
C GLY A 121 -1.61 -2.70 5.49
N HIS A 122 -1.25 -1.76 4.61
CA HIS A 122 -0.60 -0.50 4.98
C HIS A 122 -1.44 0.35 5.93
N TRP A 123 -2.75 0.47 5.70
CA TRP A 123 -3.63 1.21 6.60
C TRP A 123 -3.60 0.67 8.03
N ASN A 124 -3.34 -0.63 8.19
CA ASN A 124 -3.17 -1.32 9.46
C ASN A 124 -1.70 -1.47 9.89
N GLY A 125 -0.78 -0.73 9.29
CA GLY A 125 0.60 -0.60 9.77
C GLY A 125 1.58 -1.69 9.31
N LEU A 126 1.23 -2.45 8.27
CA LEU A 126 2.18 -3.34 7.60
C LEU A 126 3.07 -2.56 6.63
N LEU A 127 4.34 -2.97 6.55
CA LEU A 127 5.30 -2.49 5.56
C LEU A 127 5.42 -3.54 4.45
N HIS A 128 6.09 -3.20 3.36
CA HIS A 128 6.41 -4.17 2.33
C HIS A 128 7.31 -5.28 2.88
N THR A 129 7.19 -6.50 2.39
CA THR A 129 8.06 -7.62 2.81
C THR A 129 9.54 -7.37 2.50
N PHE A 130 9.81 -6.51 1.51
CA PHE A 130 11.13 -6.08 1.07
C PHE A 130 11.51 -4.68 1.60
N GLU A 131 10.86 -4.20 2.66
CA GLU A 131 11.19 -2.91 3.26
C GLU A 131 12.70 -2.82 3.58
N GLY A 132 13.28 -1.64 3.41
CA GLY A 132 14.72 -1.46 3.55
C GLY A 132 15.57 -1.96 2.37
N GLU A 133 14.99 -2.71 1.43
CA GLU A 133 15.60 -3.14 0.17
C GLU A 133 17.03 -3.75 0.34
N SER A 134 17.21 -4.58 1.38
CA SER A 134 18.52 -5.14 1.74
C SER A 134 18.43 -6.49 2.46
N CYS A 135 19.55 -7.24 2.47
CA CYS A 135 19.73 -8.44 3.28
C CYS A 135 20.59 -8.20 4.53
N SER A 136 20.69 -6.95 4.98
CA SER A 136 21.52 -6.56 6.13
C SER A 136 20.91 -7.10 7.43
N LYS A 137 21.74 -7.58 8.35
CA LYS A 137 21.27 -8.02 9.68
C LYS A 137 20.87 -6.86 10.57
N GLU A 138 21.38 -5.67 10.26
CA GLU A 138 21.10 -4.41 10.93
C GLU A 138 19.73 -3.83 10.50
N ASN A 139 19.16 -4.32 9.39
CA ASN A 139 17.83 -3.96 8.92
C ASN A 139 16.99 -5.22 8.67
N ALA A 140 16.12 -5.55 9.63
CA ALA A 140 15.26 -6.73 9.59
C ALA A 140 14.12 -6.67 8.55
N GLY A 141 14.07 -5.64 7.71
CA GLY A 141 13.07 -5.49 6.66
C GLY A 141 11.74 -4.95 7.18
N ASP A 142 10.66 -5.71 7.04
CA ASP A 142 9.30 -5.30 7.42
C ASP A 142 9.06 -5.27 8.95
N TYR A 143 10.06 -5.72 9.73
CA TYR A 143 10.06 -5.88 11.19
C TYR A 143 9.00 -6.88 11.68
N ILE A 144 8.75 -7.95 10.92
CA ILE A 144 7.82 -9.03 11.27
C ILE A 144 8.56 -10.36 11.19
N ALA A 145 8.77 -10.99 12.34
CA ALA A 145 9.69 -12.13 12.48
C ALA A 145 9.33 -13.39 11.67
N ASP A 146 8.07 -13.55 11.23
CA ASP A 146 7.64 -14.68 10.40
C ASP A 146 7.53 -14.33 8.90
N THR A 147 7.97 -13.14 8.50
CA THR A 147 8.21 -12.78 7.09
C THR A 147 9.70 -13.00 6.79
N PRO A 148 10.05 -13.86 5.80
CA PRO A 148 11.43 -13.97 5.33
C PRO A 148 11.98 -12.63 4.82
N GLN A 149 13.28 -12.40 5.03
CA GLN A 149 13.93 -11.18 4.55
C GLN A 149 14.03 -11.19 3.02
N GLN A 150 13.68 -10.06 2.40
CA GLN A 150 13.69 -9.88 0.96
C GLN A 150 14.34 -8.54 0.62
N SER A 151 15.25 -8.50 -0.36
CA SER A 151 15.94 -7.26 -0.76
C SER A 151 15.28 -6.54 -1.92
N VAL A 152 14.43 -7.23 -2.69
CA VAL A 152 13.78 -6.67 -3.88
C VAL A 152 12.35 -7.18 -4.04
N PRO A 153 11.39 -6.37 -4.50
CA PRO A 153 10.02 -6.80 -4.78
C PRO A 153 9.98 -7.95 -5.79
N THR A 154 9.00 -8.84 -5.66
CA THR A 154 8.71 -9.84 -6.70
C THR A 154 7.84 -9.22 -7.79
N ASP A 155 8.13 -9.57 -9.04
CA ASP A 155 7.29 -9.25 -10.19
C ASP A 155 6.68 -10.55 -10.76
N GLY A 156 5.41 -10.49 -11.15
CA GLY A 156 4.67 -11.65 -11.64
C GLY A 156 4.37 -12.71 -10.58
N CYS A 157 4.44 -13.99 -10.96
CA CYS A 157 4.17 -15.13 -10.08
C CYS A 157 5.19 -16.25 -10.33
N PRO A 158 6.46 -16.08 -9.91
CA PRO A 158 7.47 -17.12 -10.07
C PRO A 158 7.16 -18.33 -9.19
N PHE A 159 7.71 -19.50 -9.55
CA PHE A 159 7.58 -20.68 -8.70
C PHE A 159 8.30 -20.52 -7.35
N GLN A 160 9.43 -19.84 -7.34
CA GLN A 160 10.25 -19.58 -6.17
C GLN A 160 11.17 -18.38 -6.45
N LYS A 161 11.53 -17.64 -5.41
CA LYS A 161 12.48 -16.54 -5.47
C LYS A 161 13.27 -16.48 -4.16
N ASP A 162 14.55 -16.14 -4.25
CA ASP A 162 15.43 -15.97 -3.09
C ASP A 162 16.36 -14.80 -3.36
N SER A 163 16.02 -13.64 -2.80
CA SER A 163 16.81 -12.43 -2.92
C SER A 163 17.81 -12.24 -1.77
N CYS A 164 17.72 -13.07 -0.72
CA CYS A 164 18.57 -13.05 0.46
C CYS A 164 19.00 -14.48 0.86
N PRO A 165 19.85 -15.14 0.05
CA PRO A 165 20.17 -16.57 0.22
C PRO A 165 20.96 -16.91 1.49
N ASP A 166 21.60 -15.92 2.12
CA ASP A 166 22.30 -16.07 3.40
C ASP A 166 21.37 -15.88 4.62
N SER A 167 20.10 -15.52 4.38
CA SER A 167 19.05 -15.39 5.39
C SER A 167 18.08 -16.59 5.33
N PRO A 168 17.41 -16.95 6.44
CA PRO A 168 16.48 -18.07 6.43
C PRO A 168 15.21 -17.81 5.60
N GLY A 169 14.85 -18.78 4.76
CA GLY A 169 13.58 -18.79 4.01
C GLY A 169 13.71 -18.28 2.57
N PHE A 170 12.63 -18.41 1.80
CA PHE A 170 12.52 -17.83 0.46
C PHE A 170 11.72 -16.54 0.51
N ASP A 171 11.87 -15.70 -0.51
CA ASP A 171 11.08 -14.48 -0.69
C ASP A 171 9.58 -14.79 -0.54
N ALA A 172 8.85 -13.88 0.10
CA ALA A 172 7.46 -14.08 0.48
C ALA A 172 6.48 -13.85 -0.69
N ILE A 173 6.70 -14.54 -1.82
CA ILE A 173 6.00 -14.32 -3.11
C ILE A 173 4.47 -14.45 -3.05
N HIS A 174 3.94 -15.14 -2.05
CA HIS A 174 2.49 -15.31 -1.85
C HIS A 174 1.90 -14.35 -0.81
N ASN A 175 2.72 -13.45 -0.25
CA ASN A 175 2.31 -12.48 0.74
C ASN A 175 1.66 -11.26 0.10
N PHE A 176 0.54 -10.79 0.67
CA PHE A 176 -0.13 -9.58 0.16
C PHE A 176 0.72 -8.32 0.24
N MET A 177 1.77 -8.27 1.07
CA MET A 177 2.67 -7.11 1.20
C MET A 177 3.90 -7.17 0.28
N ASP A 178 4.00 -8.17 -0.59
CA ASP A 178 4.96 -8.20 -1.71
C ASP A 178 4.30 -7.57 -2.97
N TYR A 179 5.05 -7.39 -4.06
CA TYR A 179 4.55 -6.85 -5.34
C TYR A 179 4.21 -7.93 -6.38
N SER A 180 4.16 -9.19 -5.95
CA SER A 180 3.68 -10.29 -6.78
C SER A 180 2.31 -10.00 -7.37
N SER A 181 2.02 -10.58 -8.53
CA SER A 181 0.70 -10.50 -9.15
C SER A 181 -0.40 -11.13 -8.29
N ASP A 182 -1.66 -10.71 -8.53
CA ASP A 182 -2.85 -11.21 -7.84
C ASP A 182 -3.05 -12.73 -7.99
N ASP A 183 -2.47 -13.34 -9.03
CA ASP A 183 -2.51 -14.79 -9.23
C ASP A 183 -1.68 -15.55 -8.19
N CYS A 184 -0.68 -14.88 -7.59
CA CYS A 184 0.23 -15.45 -6.61
C CYS A 184 -0.18 -15.17 -5.16
N TYR A 185 -0.90 -14.09 -4.89
CA TYR A 185 -1.28 -13.74 -3.53
C TYR A 185 -2.15 -14.81 -2.86
N ALA A 186 -1.83 -15.10 -1.60
CA ALA A 186 -2.55 -16.09 -0.80
C ALA A 186 -2.92 -15.59 0.60
N SER A 187 -1.99 -15.00 1.35
CA SER A 187 -2.22 -14.74 2.78
C SER A 187 -1.28 -13.70 3.40
N PHE A 188 -1.74 -13.11 4.51
CA PHE A 188 -0.86 -12.52 5.52
C PHE A 188 -0.29 -13.60 6.44
N THR A 189 0.88 -13.36 7.03
CA THR A 189 1.44 -14.21 8.07
C THR A 189 0.70 -14.04 9.40
N SER A 190 0.96 -14.93 10.37
CA SER A 190 0.32 -14.84 11.69
C SER A 190 0.75 -13.57 12.44
N ASN A 191 2.03 -13.19 12.36
CA ASN A 191 2.49 -11.97 13.01
C ASN A 191 2.09 -10.69 12.27
N GLN A 192 1.89 -10.73 10.94
CA GLN A 192 1.24 -9.63 10.21
C GLN A 192 -0.20 -9.42 10.71
N LEU A 193 -0.99 -10.48 10.84
CA LEU A 193 -2.35 -10.38 11.41
C LEU A 193 -2.32 -9.83 12.84
N LYS A 194 -1.37 -10.28 13.66
CA LYS A 194 -1.19 -9.76 15.02
C LYS A 194 -0.86 -8.26 15.00
N ARG A 195 0.12 -7.84 14.19
CA ARG A 195 0.51 -6.42 14.06
C ARG A 195 -0.65 -5.56 13.61
N MET A 196 -1.43 -5.99 12.61
CA MET A 196 -2.62 -5.26 12.18
C MET A 196 -3.64 -5.06 13.30
N ARG A 197 -3.88 -6.11 14.11
CA ARG A 197 -4.79 -6.00 15.28
C ARG A 197 -4.23 -5.05 16.34
N ASP A 198 -2.94 -5.15 16.64
CA ASP A 198 -2.28 -4.28 17.61
C ASP A 198 -2.32 -2.81 17.16
N MET A 199 -2.08 -2.54 15.86
CA MET A 199 -2.19 -1.20 15.26
C MET A 199 -3.62 -0.67 15.28
N TRP A 200 -4.61 -1.51 14.99
CA TRP A 200 -6.01 -1.13 15.11
C TRP A 200 -6.34 -0.66 16.53
N PHE A 201 -5.95 -1.42 17.56
CA PHE A 201 -6.26 -1.05 18.94
C PHE A 201 -5.45 0.15 19.44
N SER A 202 -4.17 0.28 19.07
CA SER A 202 -3.29 1.34 19.58
C SER A 202 -3.40 2.67 18.82
N MET A 203 -3.75 2.64 17.53
CA MET A 203 -3.64 3.81 16.65
C MET A 203 -4.94 4.20 15.96
N ARG A 204 -5.91 3.28 15.84
CA ARG A 204 -7.19 3.55 15.15
C ARG A 204 -8.38 3.64 16.11
N LYS A 205 -8.59 2.66 16.99
CA LYS A 205 -9.74 2.63 17.90
C LYS A 205 -9.43 3.24 19.27
N GLY A 206 -8.26 2.96 19.82
CA GLY A 206 -7.96 3.15 21.25
C GLY A 206 -7.17 4.42 21.58
N LYS A 207 -7.25 5.45 20.74
CA LYS A 207 -6.44 6.66 20.91
C LYS A 207 -7.27 7.93 20.94
#